data_AF-A0A0K6G2B2-F1
#
_entry.id   AF-A0A0K6G2B2-F1
#
_cell.length_a   1.000
_cell.length_b   1.000
_cell.length_c   1.000
_cell.angle_alpha   90.00
_cell.angle_beta   90.00
_cell.angle_gamma   90.00
#
_symmetry.space_group_name_H-M   'P 1'
#
loop_
_entity.id
_entity.type
_entity.pdbx_description
1 polymer ?
#
loop_
_entity_poly.entity_id
_entity_poly.type
_entity_poly.pdbx_seq_one_letter_code
_entity_poly.pdbx_strand_id
1 'polypeptide(L)'
;MSAAIVLALAGLAAAQYPAYTGQLLVSPGRDAGKCLEAENRDGAPVKIADCNGGANQKWTFGDNYHVKIHGNKCLDVKDGKNADGTQLQVWTCYNDSANQKFWYSFWDYTLSWKDRGKCVDLPSGNTNNGNVAQVWGCNKENPNQVWTTGYMASDPPKTSENGQYGTNQCGTGSSQTSNCQTAWINDADDFCVWAPPNGGEIGNTEREVVAWCTKSGRGTRVIPNGTLQGVHFVKTKDYVQVTGTGDFTKIGVTPKDDGGELDPHGADGNGNPIGGLVYGNTFGKALQYHEWTSFMSATEFCFRACKGPDAAKNCQHIYDVMGCRWNMPANYDAGTFESCDADNSLPMGIYGTSTWYQGVKPTPAAHPIPKSSNCRTLPSITSTPAKRDHKRRQFSHDM
;
A
#
# COMPACT_ATOMS: atom_id res chain seq x y z
N MET A 1 8.43 21.82 -45.73
CA MET A 1 9.17 20.89 -44.86
C MET A 1 9.54 21.67 -43.61
N SER A 2 8.75 21.54 -42.54
CA SER A 2 9.05 22.17 -41.26
C SER A 2 9.22 21.07 -40.24
N ALA A 3 10.43 20.94 -39.71
CA ALA A 3 10.77 19.98 -38.67
C ALA A 3 10.14 20.44 -37.35
N ALA A 4 9.27 19.60 -36.78
CA ALA A 4 8.76 19.79 -35.44
C ALA A 4 9.89 19.47 -34.44
N ILE A 5 10.25 20.47 -33.64
CA ILE A 5 11.17 20.32 -32.51
C ILE A 5 10.42 19.52 -31.44
N VAL A 6 10.87 18.30 -31.20
CA VAL A 6 10.49 17.53 -30.01
C VAL A 6 11.17 18.23 -28.82
N LEU A 7 10.40 18.96 -28.02
CA LEU A 7 10.84 19.34 -26.68
C LEU A 7 10.96 18.08 -25.84
N ALA A 8 12.20 17.59 -25.68
CA ALA A 8 12.53 16.70 -24.59
C ALA A 8 12.32 17.50 -23.29
N LEU A 9 11.24 17.20 -22.57
CA LEU A 9 11.10 17.58 -21.17
C LEU A 9 12.33 17.03 -20.44
N ALA A 10 13.16 17.95 -19.92
CA ALA A 10 14.20 17.59 -18.97
C ALA A 10 13.51 16.87 -17.80
N GLY A 11 13.77 15.57 -17.68
CA GLY A 11 13.27 14.78 -16.57
C GLY A 11 13.69 15.45 -15.27
N LEU A 12 12.70 15.94 -14.51
CA LEU A 12 12.87 16.23 -13.11
C LEU A 12 13.50 14.98 -12.50
N ALA A 13 14.62 15.13 -11.78
CA ALA A 13 15.20 14.05 -11.02
C ALA A 13 14.09 13.47 -10.14
N ALA A 14 13.64 12.25 -10.47
CA ALA A 14 12.63 11.56 -9.68
C ALA A 14 13.11 11.56 -8.22
N ALA A 15 12.23 11.89 -7.28
CA ALA A 15 12.58 11.85 -5.87
C ALA A 15 13.08 10.43 -5.56
N GLN A 16 14.38 10.30 -5.26
CA GLN A 16 15.06 9.02 -5.04
C GLN A 16 14.98 8.60 -3.56
N TYR A 17 13.80 8.81 -2.98
CA TYR A 17 13.40 8.50 -1.61
C TYR A 17 11.92 8.09 -1.64
N PRO A 18 11.41 7.39 -0.61
CA PRO A 18 9.98 7.15 -0.49
C PRO A 18 9.19 8.45 -0.52
N ALA A 19 8.00 8.44 -1.14
CA ALA A 19 7.05 9.56 -1.03
C ALA A 19 6.61 9.79 0.42
N TYR A 20 6.54 8.68 1.17
CA TYR A 20 6.29 8.69 2.61
C TYR A 20 7.36 9.45 3.39
N THR A 21 6.90 10.27 4.31
CA THR A 21 7.70 11.20 5.10
C THR A 21 7.92 10.71 6.54
N GLY A 22 8.95 11.26 7.19
CA GLY A 22 9.22 11.00 8.60
C GLY A 22 9.90 9.65 8.86
N GLN A 23 9.55 9.03 9.99
CA GLN A 23 10.10 7.75 10.44
C GLN A 23 9.30 6.59 9.86
N LEU A 24 9.95 5.77 9.03
CA LEU A 24 9.37 4.67 8.29
C LEU A 24 9.86 3.33 8.84
N LEU A 25 8.97 2.35 8.82
CA LEU A 25 9.35 0.96 8.78
C LEU A 25 9.89 0.64 7.38
N VAL A 26 10.86 -0.27 7.30
CA VAL A 26 11.34 -0.86 6.04
C VAL A 26 11.13 -2.36 6.13
N SER A 27 10.21 -2.89 5.33
CA SER A 27 9.74 -4.27 5.41
C SER A 27 10.11 -5.04 4.16
N PRO A 28 10.53 -6.32 4.25
CA PRO A 28 10.76 -7.12 3.06
C PRO A 28 9.41 -7.40 2.37
N GLY A 29 9.34 -7.25 1.05
CA GLY A 29 8.10 -7.49 0.29
C GLY A 29 7.54 -8.91 0.46
N ARG A 30 8.38 -9.88 0.83
CA ARG A 30 7.98 -11.26 1.16
C ARG A 30 7.11 -11.37 2.41
N ASP A 31 7.29 -10.47 3.37
CA ASP A 31 6.57 -10.47 4.64
C ASP A 31 6.56 -9.06 5.25
N ALA A 32 5.47 -8.33 5.00
CA ALA A 32 5.27 -6.99 5.54
C ALA A 32 5.10 -6.96 7.08
N GLY A 33 5.02 -8.12 7.75
CA GLY A 33 5.05 -8.22 9.21
C GLY A 33 6.48 -8.19 9.80
N LYS A 34 7.51 -8.23 8.94
CA LYS A 34 8.92 -8.07 9.32
C LYS A 34 9.42 -6.68 9.01
N CYS A 35 10.38 -6.21 9.80
CA CYS A 35 10.96 -4.87 9.71
C CYS A 35 12.48 -4.95 9.84
N LEU A 36 13.19 -4.13 9.06
CA LEU A 36 14.62 -3.88 9.28
C LEU A 36 14.83 -3.21 10.64
N GLU A 37 15.81 -3.73 11.37
CA GLU A 37 16.12 -3.36 12.73
C GLU A 37 17.63 -3.27 12.94
N ALA A 38 18.07 -2.29 13.74
CA ALA A 38 19.46 -2.21 14.21
C ALA A 38 19.56 -1.60 15.62
N GLU A 39 20.54 -2.07 16.40
CA GLU A 39 20.89 -1.50 17.71
C GLU A 39 21.63 -0.15 17.54
N ASN A 40 21.58 0.71 18.56
CA ASN A 40 22.24 2.02 18.53
C ASN A 40 23.73 1.95 18.88
N ARG A 41 24.52 1.26 18.04
CA ARG A 41 25.99 1.20 18.14
C ARG A 41 26.61 0.94 16.77
N ASP A 42 27.81 1.44 16.57
CA ASP A 42 28.55 1.21 15.31
C ASP A 42 28.87 -0.28 15.14
N GLY A 43 28.68 -0.77 13.93
CA GLY A 43 28.84 -2.17 13.57
C GLY A 43 27.70 -3.08 14.03
N ALA A 44 26.59 -2.54 14.57
CA ALA A 44 25.41 -3.36 14.82
C ALA A 44 24.85 -3.89 13.49
N PRO A 45 24.51 -5.19 13.41
CA PRO A 45 23.98 -5.77 12.18
C PRO A 45 22.59 -5.20 11.87
N VAL A 46 22.33 -4.95 10.59
CA VAL A 46 20.98 -4.64 10.10
C VAL A 46 20.28 -5.95 9.80
N LYS A 47 19.31 -6.29 10.64
CA LYS A 47 18.61 -7.58 10.60
C LYS A 47 17.11 -7.37 10.44
N ILE A 48 16.39 -8.40 10.04
CA ILE A 48 14.92 -8.39 10.13
C ILE A 48 14.46 -8.91 11.49
N ALA A 49 13.36 -8.35 11.99
CA ALA A 49 12.64 -8.80 13.18
C ALA A 49 11.12 -8.56 12.99
N ASP A 50 10.29 -9.10 13.89
CA ASP A 50 8.87 -8.74 13.92
C ASP A 50 8.71 -7.24 14.11
N CYS A 51 7.85 -6.62 13.30
CA CYS A 51 7.53 -5.21 13.44
C CYS A 51 6.87 -4.96 14.82
N ASN A 52 7.47 -4.08 15.61
CA ASN A 52 7.03 -3.74 16.96
C ASN A 52 6.91 -2.22 17.17
N GLY A 53 7.33 -1.40 16.21
CA GLY A 53 7.26 0.06 16.27
C GLY A 53 8.31 0.70 17.19
N GLY A 54 9.30 -0.07 17.65
CA GLY A 54 10.42 0.42 18.44
C GLY A 54 11.32 1.37 17.65
N ALA A 55 12.03 2.25 18.35
CA ALA A 55 12.95 3.22 17.74
C ALA A 55 14.08 2.54 16.92
N ASN A 56 14.39 1.29 17.24
CA ASN A 56 15.33 0.44 16.51
C ASN A 56 14.79 -0.09 15.17
N GLN A 57 13.56 0.23 14.78
CA GLN A 57 12.96 -0.12 13.49
C GLN A 57 12.52 1.11 12.67
N LYS A 58 12.79 2.31 13.19
CA LYS A 58 12.33 3.58 12.62
C LYS A 58 13.45 4.24 11.81
N TRP A 59 13.34 4.13 10.49
CA TRP A 59 14.30 4.65 9.53
C TRP A 59 13.85 5.99 8.95
N THR A 60 14.77 6.89 8.69
CA THR A 60 14.49 8.13 7.95
C THR A 60 15.30 8.16 6.66
N PHE A 61 14.66 8.52 5.57
CA PHE A 61 15.30 8.75 4.28
C PHE A 61 15.56 10.24 4.16
N GLY A 62 16.81 10.63 3.92
CA GLY A 62 17.17 12.04 3.95
C GLY A 62 18.33 12.37 3.02
N ASP A 63 18.75 13.64 3.10
CA ASP A 63 19.77 14.22 2.23
C ASP A 63 21.05 13.38 2.14
N ASN A 64 21.74 13.55 1.00
CA ASN A 64 22.98 12.82 0.70
C ASN A 64 22.82 11.29 0.69
N TYR A 65 21.62 10.80 0.38
CA TYR A 65 21.32 9.37 0.17
C TYR A 65 21.47 8.55 1.45
N HIS A 66 21.35 9.19 2.60
CA HIS A 66 21.42 8.50 3.88
C HIS A 66 20.08 7.86 4.21
N VAL A 67 20.14 6.58 4.59
CA VAL A 67 19.03 5.87 5.25
C VAL A 67 19.42 5.76 6.71
N LYS A 68 18.83 6.61 7.55
CA LYS A 68 19.25 6.82 8.93
C LYS A 68 18.37 6.09 9.92
N ILE A 69 18.93 5.77 11.08
CA ILE A 69 18.26 5.23 12.25
C ILE A 69 18.92 5.84 13.50
N HIS A 70 18.21 5.91 14.63
CA HIS A 70 18.73 6.51 15.87
C HIS A 70 19.27 7.95 15.72
N GLY A 71 18.78 8.69 14.72
CA GLY A 71 19.18 10.06 14.40
C GLY A 71 20.52 10.21 13.67
N ASN A 72 21.57 9.50 14.10
CA ASN A 72 22.94 9.65 13.53
C ASN A 72 23.63 8.33 13.15
N LYS A 73 22.87 7.25 13.00
CA LYS A 73 23.37 6.00 12.42
C LYS A 73 22.84 5.86 11.00
N CYS A 74 23.69 5.48 10.07
CA CYS A 74 23.37 5.28 8.67
C CYS A 74 23.46 3.79 8.34
N LEU A 75 22.56 3.33 7.46
CA LEU A 75 22.72 2.06 6.76
C LEU A 75 24.09 2.05 6.09
N ASP A 76 24.85 0.98 6.29
CA ASP A 76 26.26 0.92 5.96
C ASP A 76 26.60 -0.46 5.38
N VAL A 77 27.24 -0.48 4.21
CA VAL A 77 27.84 -1.70 3.67
C VAL A 77 29.16 -1.95 4.40
N LYS A 78 29.21 -3.06 5.14
CA LYS A 78 30.35 -3.37 6.01
C LYS A 78 31.68 -3.34 5.26
N ASP A 79 32.63 -2.61 5.82
CA ASP A 79 33.98 -2.38 5.30
C ASP A 79 34.01 -1.78 3.87
N GLY A 80 32.88 -1.25 3.37
CA GLY A 80 32.72 -0.81 1.99
C GLY A 80 32.98 -1.90 0.95
N LYS A 81 32.84 -3.18 1.32
CA LYS A 81 33.20 -4.30 0.46
C LYS A 81 32.13 -4.56 -0.61
N ASN A 82 32.45 -4.25 -1.87
CA ASN A 82 31.60 -4.55 -3.03
C ASN A 82 31.71 -6.02 -3.46
N ALA A 83 31.16 -6.91 -2.65
CA ALA A 83 31.02 -8.33 -2.94
C ALA A 83 29.59 -8.77 -2.59
N ASP A 84 29.07 -9.73 -3.36
CA ASP A 84 27.81 -10.37 -3.01
C ASP A 84 27.91 -11.05 -1.64
N GLY A 85 26.90 -10.83 -0.81
CA GLY A 85 26.85 -11.35 0.55
C GLY A 85 27.59 -10.51 1.59
N THR A 86 28.12 -9.34 1.23
CA THR A 86 28.58 -8.39 2.25
C THR A 86 27.39 -7.96 3.10
N GLN A 87 27.47 -8.23 4.41
CA GLN A 87 26.41 -7.91 5.35
C GLN A 87 26.27 -6.40 5.56
N LEU A 88 25.04 -5.97 5.81
CA LEU A 88 24.73 -4.61 6.21
C LEU A 88 24.88 -4.43 7.72
N GLN A 89 25.36 -3.27 8.09
CA GLN A 89 25.45 -2.80 9.46
C GLN A 89 24.92 -1.38 9.54
N VAL A 90 24.90 -0.84 10.76
CA VAL A 90 24.79 0.61 10.95
C VAL A 90 26.10 1.19 11.44
N TRP A 91 26.38 2.41 11.03
CA TRP A 91 27.56 3.14 11.45
C TRP A 91 27.25 4.62 11.60
N THR A 92 28.06 5.35 12.37
CA THR A 92 27.99 6.81 12.43
C THR A 92 27.98 7.40 11.02
N CYS A 93 27.04 8.31 10.77
CA CYS A 93 26.86 8.90 9.44
C CYS A 93 28.04 9.80 9.06
N TYR A 94 28.56 9.65 7.84
CA TYR A 94 29.56 10.52 7.23
C TYR A 94 29.09 10.96 5.84
N ASN A 95 29.21 12.26 5.53
CA ASN A 95 28.70 12.80 4.27
C ASN A 95 29.45 12.27 3.03
N ASP A 96 30.76 12.06 3.15
CA ASP A 96 31.60 11.59 2.04
C ASP A 96 31.77 10.06 2.01
N SER A 97 31.10 9.35 2.91
CA SER A 97 31.15 7.89 2.95
C SER A 97 30.33 7.30 1.79
N ALA A 98 31.03 6.65 0.85
CA ALA A 98 30.37 5.98 -0.26
C ALA A 98 29.62 4.71 0.16
N ASN A 99 30.00 4.05 1.27
CA ASN A 99 29.34 2.84 1.75
C ASN A 99 28.04 3.12 2.55
N GLN A 100 27.64 4.39 2.67
CA GLN A 100 26.43 4.84 3.39
C GLN A 100 25.39 5.52 2.49
N LYS A 101 25.53 5.41 1.17
CA LYS A 101 24.67 6.10 0.19
C LYS A 101 23.74 5.10 -0.50
N PHE A 102 22.44 5.22 -0.28
CA PHE A 102 21.43 4.32 -0.81
C PHE A 102 20.31 5.07 -1.54
N TRP A 103 19.88 4.50 -2.65
CA TRP A 103 18.73 4.95 -3.43
C TRP A 103 17.53 4.07 -3.15
N TYR A 104 16.39 4.68 -2.89
CA TYR A 104 15.13 3.97 -2.89
C TYR A 104 14.35 4.27 -4.18
N SER A 105 13.88 3.23 -4.84
CA SER A 105 13.03 3.32 -6.01
C SER A 105 11.63 2.87 -5.63
N PHE A 106 10.66 3.79 -5.71
CA PHE A 106 9.25 3.46 -5.44
C PHE A 106 8.59 2.67 -6.58
N TRP A 107 9.20 2.63 -7.77
CA TRP A 107 8.69 1.88 -8.93
C TRP A 107 8.93 0.38 -8.86
N ASP A 108 10.06 -0.03 -8.27
CA ASP A 108 10.44 -1.45 -8.17
C ASP A 108 10.80 -1.87 -6.75
N TYR A 109 10.56 -1.00 -5.76
CA TYR A 109 10.79 -1.25 -4.33
C TYR A 109 12.23 -1.65 -3.98
N THR A 110 13.19 -1.27 -4.81
CA THR A 110 14.59 -1.60 -4.56
C THR A 110 15.26 -0.54 -3.69
N LEU A 111 16.04 -0.99 -2.72
CA LEU A 111 16.98 -0.15 -1.97
C LEU A 111 18.40 -0.46 -2.48
N SER A 112 18.96 0.40 -3.32
CA SER A 112 20.23 0.14 -4.01
C SER A 112 21.40 0.93 -3.43
N TRP A 113 22.55 0.29 -3.33
CA TRP A 113 23.80 0.94 -2.95
C TRP A 113 24.28 1.82 -4.12
N LYS A 114 24.27 3.14 -3.88
CA LYS A 114 24.46 4.18 -4.90
C LYS A 114 25.69 3.92 -5.78
N ASP A 115 25.45 3.82 -7.07
CA ASP A 115 26.45 3.64 -8.14
C ASP A 115 27.32 2.38 -8.00
N ARG A 116 26.87 1.36 -7.26
CA ARG A 116 27.61 0.10 -7.06
C ARG A 116 27.02 -1.12 -7.75
N GLY A 117 25.81 -1.01 -8.31
CA GLY A 117 25.11 -2.14 -8.94
C GLY A 117 24.68 -3.24 -7.96
N LYS A 118 24.57 -2.89 -6.67
CA LYS A 118 24.15 -3.79 -5.60
C LYS A 118 22.89 -3.27 -4.92
N CYS A 119 22.02 -4.19 -4.52
CA CYS A 119 20.76 -3.92 -3.85
C CYS A 119 20.77 -4.58 -2.48
N VAL A 120 20.08 -3.96 -1.51
CA VAL A 120 19.77 -4.58 -0.23
C VAL A 120 18.96 -5.83 -0.51
N ASP A 121 19.43 -6.95 0.01
CA ASP A 121 18.93 -8.28 -0.26
C ASP A 121 18.70 -9.01 1.07
N LEU A 122 17.56 -9.69 1.17
CA LEU A 122 17.27 -10.60 2.26
C LEU A 122 17.87 -11.98 1.93
N PRO A 123 18.93 -12.44 2.63
CA PRO A 123 19.61 -13.67 2.25
C PRO A 123 18.65 -14.86 2.17
N SER A 124 18.64 -15.53 1.02
CA SER A 124 17.77 -16.67 0.71
C SER A 124 16.28 -16.41 0.90
N GLY A 125 15.84 -15.15 0.98
CA GLY A 125 14.46 -14.78 1.30
C GLY A 125 14.01 -15.22 2.69
N ASN A 126 14.94 -15.55 3.60
CA ASN A 126 14.63 -16.08 4.92
C ASN A 126 14.07 -14.96 5.82
N THR A 127 12.79 -15.10 6.21
CA THR A 127 12.06 -14.13 7.04
C THR A 127 12.17 -14.39 8.55
N ASN A 128 13.03 -15.32 8.99
CA ASN A 128 13.25 -15.56 10.41
C ASN A 128 13.94 -14.36 11.09
N ASN A 129 13.49 -14.04 12.31
CA ASN A 129 14.09 -12.97 13.10
C ASN A 129 15.59 -13.20 13.29
N GLY A 130 16.37 -12.13 13.13
CA GLY A 130 17.82 -12.18 13.25
C GLY A 130 18.57 -12.41 11.93
N ASN A 131 17.88 -12.71 10.83
CA ASN A 131 18.53 -12.79 9.53
C ASN A 131 19.07 -11.40 9.14
N VAL A 132 20.39 -11.32 8.91
CA VAL A 132 21.10 -10.07 8.62
C VAL A 132 21.00 -9.77 7.14
N ALA A 133 20.49 -8.60 6.78
CA ALA A 133 20.41 -8.17 5.39
C ALA A 133 21.83 -8.01 4.80
N GLN A 134 21.95 -8.23 3.49
CA GLN A 134 23.21 -8.15 2.77
C GLN A 134 23.06 -7.24 1.56
N VAL A 135 24.16 -6.95 0.88
CA VAL A 135 24.12 -6.48 -0.50
C VAL A 135 24.30 -7.64 -1.47
N TRP A 136 23.54 -7.60 -2.56
CA TRP A 136 23.64 -8.56 -3.66
C TRP A 136 23.46 -7.86 -5.00
N GLY A 137 23.92 -8.45 -6.10
CA GLY A 137 23.68 -7.93 -7.46
C GLY A 137 22.21 -7.60 -7.67
N CYS A 138 21.92 -6.38 -8.11
CA CYS A 138 20.54 -5.94 -8.33
C CYS A 138 19.86 -6.79 -9.40
N ASN A 139 18.68 -7.31 -9.09
CA ASN A 139 17.80 -8.02 -10.02
C ASN A 139 16.35 -7.65 -9.69
N LYS A 140 15.65 -7.02 -10.64
CA LYS A 140 14.26 -6.57 -10.48
C LYS A 140 13.26 -7.72 -10.31
N GLU A 141 13.61 -8.93 -10.73
CA GLU A 141 12.80 -10.12 -10.57
C GLU A 141 13.12 -10.87 -9.26
N ASN A 142 14.15 -10.44 -8.52
CA ASN A 142 14.53 -11.10 -7.28
C ASN A 142 13.63 -10.63 -6.12
N PRO A 143 12.75 -11.49 -5.58
CA PRO A 143 11.81 -11.07 -4.56
C PRO A 143 12.49 -10.81 -3.19
N ASN A 144 13.77 -11.14 -3.05
CA ASN A 144 14.58 -10.83 -1.86
C ASN A 144 15.02 -9.36 -1.80
N GLN A 145 14.88 -8.62 -2.90
CA GLN A 145 15.36 -7.23 -3.04
C GLN A 145 14.21 -6.21 -3.08
N VAL A 146 12.99 -6.67 -2.84
CA VAL A 146 11.78 -5.86 -2.71
C VAL A 146 11.64 -5.43 -1.25
N TRP A 147 11.61 -4.12 -1.01
CA TRP A 147 11.46 -3.51 0.30
C TRP A 147 10.38 -2.44 0.26
N THR A 148 9.33 -2.60 1.06
CA THR A 148 8.29 -1.58 1.20
C THR A 148 8.58 -0.67 2.38
N THR A 149 8.14 0.57 2.29
CA THR A 149 8.22 1.53 3.40
C THR A 149 6.84 1.92 3.89
N GLY A 150 6.67 2.09 5.20
CA GLY A 150 5.40 2.54 5.76
C GLY A 150 5.40 2.66 7.28
N TYR A 151 4.25 2.40 7.88
CA TYR A 151 3.95 2.75 9.26
C TYR A 151 3.20 1.62 9.96
N MET A 152 3.33 1.57 11.29
CA MET A 152 2.44 0.74 12.09
C MET A 152 1.07 1.42 12.19
N ALA A 153 -0.01 0.65 12.04
CA ALA A 153 -1.38 1.15 12.26
C ALA A 153 -1.61 1.70 13.68
N SER A 154 -0.79 1.29 14.65
CA SER A 154 -0.85 1.77 16.03
C SER A 154 -0.16 3.11 16.27
N ASP A 155 0.70 3.54 15.35
CA ASP A 155 1.46 4.79 15.44
C ASP A 155 1.58 5.45 14.04
N PRO A 156 0.46 5.75 13.36
CA PRO A 156 0.51 6.42 12.07
C PRO A 156 0.91 7.90 12.25
N PRO A 157 1.64 8.48 11.29
CA PRO A 157 1.92 9.91 11.31
C PRO A 157 0.61 10.69 11.12
N LYS A 158 0.59 11.99 11.46
CA LYS A 158 -0.56 12.84 11.14
C LYS A 158 -0.78 12.90 9.62
N THR A 159 0.30 13.10 8.87
CA THR A 159 0.33 13.07 7.41
C THR A 159 1.48 12.16 6.96
N SER A 160 1.26 11.29 5.99
CA SER A 160 2.33 10.46 5.42
C SER A 160 3.00 11.10 4.22
N GLU A 161 2.32 11.97 3.48
CA GLU A 161 2.85 12.61 2.27
C GLU A 161 2.68 14.12 2.27
N ASN A 162 3.50 14.81 1.49
CA ASN A 162 3.44 16.26 1.34
C ASN A 162 2.19 16.64 0.52
N GLY A 163 1.39 17.57 1.05
CA GLY A 163 0.15 18.01 0.41
C GLY A 163 -1.09 17.21 0.78
N GLN A 164 -0.97 16.25 1.71
CA GLN A 164 -2.11 15.50 2.24
C GLN A 164 -3.21 16.42 2.80
N TYR A 165 -4.46 16.22 2.34
CA TYR A 165 -5.64 17.01 2.76
C TYR A 165 -6.03 16.75 4.22
N GLY A 166 -6.16 15.46 4.56
CA GLY A 166 -6.74 15.00 5.81
C GLY A 166 -5.69 14.56 6.84
N THR A 167 -5.98 13.48 7.55
CA THR A 167 -5.10 12.92 8.58
C THR A 167 -5.12 11.40 8.55
N ASN A 168 -3.99 10.78 8.91
CA ASN A 168 -3.90 9.35 9.19
C ASN A 168 -4.05 9.03 10.70
N GLN A 169 -4.01 10.04 11.57
CA GLN A 169 -4.31 9.93 13.00
C GLN A 169 -5.83 10.00 13.25
N CYS A 170 -6.55 9.01 12.74
CA CYS A 170 -8.01 9.03 12.70
C CYS A 170 -8.68 8.86 14.07
N GLY A 171 -7.95 8.36 15.07
CA GLY A 171 -8.54 7.99 16.35
C GLY A 171 -9.54 6.85 16.20
N THR A 172 -10.53 6.79 17.10
CA THR A 172 -11.56 5.72 17.06
C THR A 172 -12.99 6.24 16.96
N GLY A 173 -13.22 7.55 17.09
CA GLY A 173 -14.55 8.15 16.98
C GLY A 173 -14.92 8.40 15.52
N SER A 174 -15.97 7.74 15.04
CA SER A 174 -16.48 8.00 13.69
C SER A 174 -17.37 9.24 13.66
N SER A 175 -17.23 10.06 12.62
CA SER A 175 -18.04 11.26 12.38
C SER A 175 -18.22 11.45 10.87
N GLN A 176 -19.38 11.97 10.44
CA GLN A 176 -19.64 12.30 9.04
C GLN A 176 -18.82 13.50 8.54
N THR A 177 -18.16 14.23 9.45
CA THR A 177 -17.21 15.31 9.12
C THR A 177 -15.75 14.90 9.27
N SER A 178 -15.48 13.60 9.48
CA SER A 178 -14.09 13.12 9.62
C SER A 178 -13.29 13.36 8.34
N ASN A 179 -12.04 13.79 8.51
CA ASN A 179 -11.04 13.91 7.44
C ASN A 179 -10.00 12.78 7.51
N CYS A 180 -10.35 11.64 8.10
CA CYS A 180 -9.49 10.45 8.06
C CYS A 180 -9.26 10.00 6.62
N GLN A 181 -8.01 9.75 6.23
CA GLN A 181 -7.66 9.19 4.91
C GLN A 181 -7.13 7.76 4.99
N THR A 182 -7.08 7.18 6.19
CA THR A 182 -6.73 5.77 6.40
C THR A 182 -7.93 4.85 6.12
N ALA A 183 -7.81 3.98 5.13
CA ALA A 183 -8.77 2.93 4.81
C ALA A 183 -8.41 1.58 5.43
N TRP A 184 -9.42 0.74 5.58
CA TRP A 184 -9.28 -0.64 6.04
C TRP A 184 -10.01 -1.59 5.09
N ILE A 185 -9.49 -2.80 4.91
CA ILE A 185 -10.13 -3.84 4.09
C ILE A 185 -9.93 -5.21 4.72
N ASN A 186 -11.00 -5.78 5.28
CA ASN A 186 -10.96 -7.04 6.03
C ASN A 186 -11.98 -8.08 5.54
N ASP A 187 -13.20 -7.65 5.20
CA ASP A 187 -14.33 -8.52 4.88
C ASP A 187 -15.41 -7.71 4.14
N ALA A 188 -16.42 -8.36 3.55
CA ALA A 188 -17.57 -7.72 2.90
C ALA A 188 -18.37 -6.80 3.84
N ASP A 189 -18.31 -7.02 5.16
CA ASP A 189 -18.97 -6.15 6.13
C ASP A 189 -18.01 -5.22 6.88
N ASP A 190 -16.71 -5.28 6.62
CA ASP A 190 -15.67 -4.49 7.26
C ASP A 190 -14.60 -4.03 6.26
N PHE A 191 -14.94 -2.99 5.52
CA PHE A 191 -14.06 -2.31 4.58
C PHE A 191 -14.36 -0.81 4.54
N CYS A 192 -13.48 -0.07 3.86
CA CYS A 192 -13.65 1.32 3.56
C CYS A 192 -13.51 1.56 2.07
N VAL A 193 -14.11 2.65 1.61
CA VAL A 193 -13.86 3.28 0.30
C VAL A 193 -13.46 4.73 0.56
N TRP A 194 -12.96 5.42 -0.45
CA TRP A 194 -12.78 6.87 -0.37
C TRP A 194 -13.82 7.60 -1.22
N ALA A 195 -14.24 8.77 -0.75
CA ALA A 195 -15.15 9.64 -1.48
C ALA A 195 -14.90 11.11 -1.12
N PRO A 196 -15.40 12.07 -1.93
CA PRO A 196 -15.08 13.49 -1.77
C PRO A 196 -15.55 14.02 -0.41
N PRO A 197 -14.72 14.77 0.33
CA PRO A 197 -15.09 15.28 1.65
C PRO A 197 -16.23 16.30 1.60
N ASN A 198 -16.35 17.05 0.50
CA ASN A 198 -17.30 18.14 0.30
C ASN A 198 -18.22 17.94 -0.93
N GLY A 199 -18.29 16.70 -1.41
CA GLY A 199 -18.97 16.36 -2.66
C GLY A 199 -18.13 16.70 -3.91
N GLY A 200 -18.27 15.92 -4.97
CA GLY A 200 -17.55 16.15 -6.23
C GLY A 200 -17.44 14.92 -7.13
N GLU A 201 -16.88 15.12 -8.31
CA GLU A 201 -16.45 14.03 -9.19
C GLU A 201 -15.15 13.42 -8.64
N ILE A 202 -15.04 12.09 -8.65
CA ILE A 202 -13.89 11.37 -8.12
C ILE A 202 -12.61 11.80 -8.83
N GLY A 203 -12.59 11.86 -10.16
CA GLY A 203 -11.42 12.30 -10.92
C GLY A 203 -11.00 13.76 -10.69
N ASN A 204 -11.85 14.61 -10.10
CA ASN A 204 -11.47 15.98 -9.74
C ASN A 204 -11.03 16.11 -8.27
N THR A 205 -11.36 15.13 -7.44
CA THR A 205 -11.18 15.17 -5.97
C THR A 205 -10.30 14.05 -5.45
N GLU A 206 -9.79 13.19 -6.33
CA GLU A 206 -8.97 11.99 -6.05
C GLU A 206 -7.83 12.24 -5.07
N ARG A 207 -7.22 13.44 -5.08
CA ARG A 207 -6.14 13.82 -4.17
C ARG A 207 -6.59 14.10 -2.73
N GLU A 208 -7.85 14.49 -2.52
CA GLU A 208 -8.40 14.97 -1.25
C GLU A 208 -9.50 14.08 -0.65
N VAL A 209 -9.90 13.01 -1.35
CA VAL A 209 -10.93 12.07 -0.86
C VAL A 209 -10.59 11.52 0.53
N VAL A 210 -11.63 11.27 1.32
CA VAL A 210 -11.56 10.80 2.71
C VAL A 210 -12.23 9.44 2.88
N ALA A 211 -11.80 8.67 3.86
CA ALA A 211 -12.25 7.31 4.08
C ALA A 211 -13.67 7.25 4.66
N TRP A 212 -14.50 6.43 4.02
CA TRP A 212 -15.85 6.04 4.43
C TRP A 212 -15.87 4.54 4.67
N CYS A 213 -16.13 4.11 5.91
CA CYS A 213 -16.11 2.69 6.26
C CYS A 213 -17.51 2.14 6.50
N THR A 214 -17.71 0.86 6.23
CA THR A 214 -18.92 0.12 6.62
C THR A 214 -19.07 0.03 8.13
N LYS A 215 -17.95 0.09 8.86
CA LYS A 215 -17.91 0.05 10.32
C LYS A 215 -17.53 1.38 10.94
N SER A 216 -18.18 1.72 12.05
CA SER A 216 -17.70 2.78 12.94
C SER A 216 -16.52 2.30 13.79
N GLY A 217 -15.84 3.19 14.50
CA GLY A 217 -14.71 2.81 15.38
C GLY A 217 -13.32 2.95 14.73
N ARG A 218 -13.29 3.32 13.45
CA ARG A 218 -12.05 3.53 12.67
C ARG A 218 -11.60 5.00 12.59
N GLY A 219 -12.34 5.90 13.24
CA GLY A 219 -12.08 7.34 13.11
C GLY A 219 -12.58 7.96 11.80
N THR A 220 -13.14 7.14 10.90
CA THR A 220 -13.59 7.49 9.55
C THR A 220 -15.03 8.00 9.54
N ARG A 221 -15.47 8.46 8.36
CA ARG A 221 -16.89 8.56 8.05
C ARG A 221 -17.48 7.16 7.96
N VAL A 222 -18.81 7.06 8.14
CA VAL A 222 -19.52 5.77 8.10
C VAL A 222 -20.48 5.78 6.93
N ILE A 223 -20.38 4.76 6.08
CA ILE A 223 -21.25 4.60 4.91
C ILE A 223 -22.71 4.51 5.41
N PRO A 224 -23.62 5.40 4.94
CA PRO A 224 -25.02 5.35 5.35
C PRO A 224 -25.68 4.04 4.94
N ASN A 225 -26.59 3.53 5.77
CA ASN A 225 -27.36 2.32 5.44
C ASN A 225 -28.15 2.49 4.13
N GLY A 226 -28.20 1.43 3.33
CA GLY A 226 -28.84 1.45 2.01
C GLY A 226 -28.05 2.21 0.94
N THR A 227 -26.79 2.57 1.20
CA THR A 227 -25.85 3.02 0.16
C THR A 227 -25.39 1.84 -0.68
N LEU A 228 -24.94 0.77 -0.02
CA LEU A 228 -24.48 -0.45 -0.68
C LEU A 228 -25.68 -1.31 -1.10
N GLN A 229 -25.72 -1.68 -2.37
CA GLN A 229 -26.76 -2.51 -2.97
C GLN A 229 -26.27 -3.92 -3.30
N GLY A 230 -24.96 -4.09 -3.51
CA GLY A 230 -24.30 -5.39 -3.58
C GLY A 230 -22.84 -5.26 -3.15
N VAL A 231 -22.29 -6.28 -2.49
CA VAL A 231 -20.90 -6.37 -2.08
C VAL A 231 -20.40 -7.80 -2.25
N HIS A 232 -19.30 -7.96 -2.97
CA HIS A 232 -18.59 -9.22 -3.11
C HIS A 232 -17.16 -9.03 -2.62
N PHE A 233 -16.80 -9.76 -1.56
CA PHE A 233 -15.44 -9.79 -1.04
C PHE A 233 -14.77 -11.12 -1.37
N VAL A 234 -13.51 -11.06 -1.81
CA VAL A 234 -12.66 -12.24 -1.94
C VAL A 234 -11.36 -12.07 -1.19
N LYS A 235 -10.95 -13.17 -0.53
CA LYS A 235 -9.60 -13.38 -0.05
C LYS A 235 -8.87 -14.34 -0.99
N THR A 236 -7.73 -13.92 -1.50
CA THR A 236 -6.83 -14.79 -2.26
C THR A 236 -5.54 -15.03 -1.48
N LYS A 237 -4.57 -15.70 -2.10
CA LYS A 237 -3.24 -15.89 -1.52
C LYS A 237 -2.49 -14.56 -1.38
N ASP A 238 -2.62 -13.68 -2.37
CA ASP A 238 -1.74 -12.52 -2.55
C ASP A 238 -2.48 -11.16 -2.48
N TYR A 239 -3.81 -11.16 -2.43
CA TYR A 239 -4.60 -9.94 -2.25
C TYR A 239 -5.97 -10.19 -1.62
N VAL A 240 -6.54 -9.14 -1.05
CA VAL A 240 -7.99 -9.04 -0.79
C VAL A 240 -8.62 -8.09 -1.80
N GLN A 241 -9.86 -8.35 -2.16
CA GLN A 241 -10.61 -7.48 -3.07
C GLN A 241 -12.06 -7.39 -2.60
N VAL A 242 -12.62 -6.18 -2.64
CA VAL A 242 -14.04 -5.92 -2.46
C VAL A 242 -14.57 -5.20 -3.68
N THR A 243 -15.69 -5.66 -4.21
CA THR A 243 -16.39 -5.07 -5.36
C THR A 243 -17.85 -4.90 -5.04
N GLY A 244 -18.53 -3.98 -5.72
CA GLY A 244 -19.96 -3.85 -5.52
C GLY A 244 -20.61 -2.69 -6.23
N THR A 245 -21.91 -2.57 -5.97
CA THR A 245 -22.78 -1.55 -6.55
C THR A 245 -23.55 -0.84 -5.45
N GLY A 246 -23.97 0.41 -5.73
CA GLY A 246 -24.60 1.24 -4.72
C GLY A 246 -25.10 2.58 -5.25
N ASP A 247 -25.57 3.42 -4.32
CA ASP A 247 -25.88 4.83 -4.56
C ASP A 247 -24.84 5.71 -3.83
N PHE A 248 -23.71 5.94 -4.48
CA PHE A 248 -22.57 6.66 -3.88
C PHE A 248 -22.76 8.17 -3.86
N THR A 249 -23.87 8.68 -4.40
CA THR A 249 -24.28 10.07 -4.18
C THR A 249 -24.53 10.35 -2.69
N LYS A 250 -24.91 9.32 -1.91
CA LYS A 250 -25.08 9.38 -0.45
C LYS A 250 -23.78 9.62 0.32
N ILE A 251 -22.62 9.44 -0.30
CA ILE A 251 -21.31 9.70 0.30
C ILE A 251 -20.55 10.82 -0.42
N GLY A 252 -21.24 11.61 -1.25
CA GLY A 252 -20.71 12.81 -1.88
C GLY A 252 -20.24 12.65 -3.32
N VAL A 253 -20.36 11.47 -3.95
CA VAL A 253 -20.00 11.35 -5.38
C VAL A 253 -21.05 12.05 -6.25
N THR A 254 -20.62 12.85 -7.22
CA THR A 254 -21.52 13.54 -8.15
C THR A 254 -22.42 12.54 -8.90
N PRO A 255 -23.73 12.83 -9.07
CA PRO A 255 -24.60 11.95 -9.86
C PRO A 255 -24.09 11.77 -11.29
N LYS A 256 -24.09 10.52 -11.79
CA LYS A 256 -23.59 10.13 -13.12
C LYS A 256 -22.08 10.31 -13.33
N ASP A 257 -21.32 10.49 -12.25
CA ASP A 257 -19.87 10.33 -12.34
C ASP A 257 -19.53 8.89 -12.75
N ASP A 258 -18.82 8.76 -13.87
CA ASP A 258 -18.34 7.48 -14.43
C ASP A 258 -17.15 6.92 -13.62
N GLY A 259 -16.57 7.75 -12.76
CA GLY A 259 -15.62 7.38 -11.73
C GLY A 259 -14.18 7.77 -12.01
N GLY A 260 -13.29 7.37 -11.11
CA GLY A 260 -11.85 7.56 -11.23
C GLY A 260 -11.07 6.49 -10.48
N GLU A 261 -9.82 6.30 -10.86
CA GLU A 261 -8.86 5.47 -10.13
C GLU A 261 -8.30 6.24 -8.92
N LEU A 262 -8.07 5.49 -7.86
CA LEU A 262 -7.39 5.86 -6.64
C LEU A 262 -6.34 4.79 -6.36
N ASP A 263 -5.13 5.21 -5.99
CA ASP A 263 -3.97 4.33 -5.89
C ASP A 263 -2.88 4.97 -4.98
N PRO A 264 -1.86 4.22 -4.55
CA PRO A 264 -0.79 4.74 -3.70
C PRO A 264 0.29 5.54 -4.44
N HIS A 265 0.28 5.58 -5.79
CA HIS A 265 1.36 6.10 -6.64
C HIS A 265 0.82 6.88 -7.85
N GLY A 266 0.18 8.02 -7.60
CA GLY A 266 -0.23 8.96 -8.64
C GLY A 266 0.95 9.44 -9.50
N ALA A 267 0.64 10.12 -10.60
CA ALA A 267 1.62 10.46 -11.64
C ALA A 267 2.82 11.32 -11.17
N ASP A 268 2.71 12.01 -10.03
CA ASP A 268 3.77 12.81 -9.42
C ASP A 268 4.55 12.08 -8.31
N GLY A 269 4.23 10.80 -8.06
CA GLY A 269 4.79 9.95 -7.03
C GLY A 269 4.08 10.01 -5.67
N ASN A 270 3.09 10.90 -5.47
CA ASN A 270 2.22 10.84 -4.30
C ASN A 270 0.96 10.03 -4.62
N GLY A 271 0.33 9.46 -3.60
CA GLY A 271 -0.93 8.73 -3.78
C GLY A 271 -2.12 9.61 -4.18
N ASN A 272 -3.18 8.94 -4.59
CA ASN A 272 -4.51 9.46 -4.84
C ASN A 272 -5.51 8.63 -4.01
N PRO A 273 -5.87 9.03 -2.77
CA PRO A 273 -5.55 10.29 -2.12
C PRO A 273 -4.11 10.40 -1.65
N ILE A 274 -3.61 11.65 -1.64
CA ILE A 274 -2.28 11.96 -1.14
C ILE A 274 -2.21 11.53 0.32
N GLY A 275 -1.23 10.69 0.64
CA GLY A 275 -0.99 10.17 1.97
C GLY A 275 -2.09 9.23 2.48
N GLY A 276 -2.93 8.68 1.59
CA GLY A 276 -3.85 7.60 1.93
C GLY A 276 -3.09 6.35 2.39
N LEU A 277 -3.51 5.76 3.52
CA LEU A 277 -2.93 4.51 4.04
C LEU A 277 -3.99 3.41 4.04
N VAL A 278 -3.58 2.18 3.75
CA VAL A 278 -4.47 1.00 3.74
C VAL A 278 -3.96 -0.03 4.72
N TYR A 279 -4.85 -0.51 5.59
CA TYR A 279 -4.55 -1.59 6.53
C TYR A 279 -5.56 -2.73 6.44
N GLY A 280 -5.13 -3.92 6.85
CA GLY A 280 -6.04 -5.05 7.00
C GLY A 280 -5.55 -6.06 8.03
N ASN A 281 -6.45 -6.98 8.38
CA ASN A 281 -6.20 -8.07 9.32
C ASN A 281 -6.09 -9.44 8.63
N THR A 282 -6.37 -9.50 7.33
CA THR A 282 -6.50 -10.75 6.58
C THR A 282 -5.19 -11.51 6.43
N PHE A 283 -4.08 -10.77 6.28
CA PHE A 283 -2.74 -11.34 6.07
C PHE A 283 -1.79 -11.12 7.25
N GLY A 284 -2.24 -10.46 8.30
CA GLY A 284 -1.46 -10.11 9.47
C GLY A 284 -2.22 -9.07 10.30
N LYS A 285 -1.93 -8.97 11.59
CA LYS A 285 -2.65 -8.05 12.47
C LYS A 285 -2.34 -6.60 12.12
N ALA A 286 -3.36 -5.86 11.66
CA ALA A 286 -3.25 -4.46 11.25
C ALA A 286 -2.06 -4.20 10.31
N LEU A 287 -1.87 -5.10 9.36
CA LEU A 287 -0.81 -5.05 8.37
C LEU A 287 -1.08 -3.93 7.38
N GLN A 288 -0.08 -3.12 7.04
CA GLN A 288 -0.20 -2.14 5.97
C GLN A 288 -0.16 -2.86 4.60
N TYR A 289 -1.08 -2.52 3.72
CA TYR A 289 -1.03 -2.90 2.32
C TYR A 289 -0.48 -1.71 1.53
N HIS A 290 0.74 -1.85 1.02
CA HIS A 290 1.45 -0.78 0.33
C HIS A 290 1.04 -0.63 -1.13
N GLU A 291 0.50 -1.70 -1.70
CA GLU A 291 0.04 -1.76 -3.08
C GLU A 291 -1.45 -2.04 -3.09
N TRP A 292 -2.19 -1.13 -3.71
CA TRP A 292 -3.64 -1.20 -3.79
C TRP A 292 -4.11 -0.37 -4.98
N THR A 293 -5.30 -0.70 -5.48
CA THR A 293 -5.98 0.10 -6.51
C THR A 293 -7.46 0.08 -6.18
N SER A 294 -8.11 1.23 -6.35
CA SER A 294 -9.50 1.44 -6.03
C SER A 294 -10.15 2.26 -7.12
N PHE A 295 -11.35 1.91 -7.53
CA PHE A 295 -12.16 2.73 -8.41
C PHE A 295 -13.47 3.03 -7.73
N MET A 296 -13.91 4.27 -7.88
CA MET A 296 -15.17 4.77 -7.33
C MET A 296 -15.90 5.52 -8.42
N SER A 297 -17.19 5.22 -8.60
CA SER A 297 -18.12 5.98 -9.45
C SER A 297 -19.39 6.30 -8.67
N ALA A 298 -20.36 6.94 -9.30
CA ALA A 298 -21.66 7.19 -8.68
C ALA A 298 -22.44 5.90 -8.35
N THR A 299 -22.12 4.78 -9.01
CA THR A 299 -22.94 3.56 -8.98
C THR A 299 -22.18 2.26 -8.68
N GLU A 300 -20.86 2.23 -8.85
CA GLU A 300 -20.04 1.06 -8.58
C GLU A 300 -18.73 1.41 -7.87
N PHE A 301 -18.16 0.41 -7.22
CA PHE A 301 -16.84 0.49 -6.63
C PHE A 301 -16.10 -0.85 -6.73
N CYS A 302 -14.80 -0.76 -6.66
CA CYS A 302 -13.93 -1.90 -6.46
C CYS A 302 -12.64 -1.44 -5.79
N PHE A 303 -12.12 -2.25 -4.88
CA PHE A 303 -10.94 -1.94 -4.12
C PHE A 303 -10.17 -3.24 -3.88
N ARG A 304 -8.94 -3.30 -4.37
CA ARG A 304 -8.02 -4.43 -4.17
C ARG A 304 -6.80 -3.94 -3.40
N ALA A 305 -6.39 -4.71 -2.42
CA ALA A 305 -5.15 -4.48 -1.68
C ALA A 305 -4.29 -5.74 -1.70
N CYS A 306 -3.05 -5.57 -2.15
CA CYS A 306 -2.11 -6.63 -2.47
C CYS A 306 -0.96 -6.70 -1.47
N LYS A 307 -0.38 -7.90 -1.36
CA LYS A 307 0.80 -8.16 -0.54
C LYS A 307 1.74 -9.13 -1.25
N GLY A 308 2.93 -9.28 -0.69
CA GLY A 308 3.96 -10.13 -1.28
C GLY A 308 4.82 -9.36 -2.29
N PRO A 309 5.83 -10.02 -2.86
CA PRO A 309 6.75 -9.39 -3.79
C PRO A 309 6.10 -9.02 -5.14
N ASP A 310 5.00 -9.68 -5.51
CA ASP A 310 4.24 -9.39 -6.73
C ASP A 310 3.11 -8.38 -6.49
N ALA A 311 3.09 -7.67 -5.36
CA ALA A 311 1.96 -6.82 -4.99
C ALA A 311 1.65 -5.74 -6.04
N ALA A 312 2.66 -5.04 -6.56
CA ALA A 312 2.52 -4.05 -7.63
C ALA A 312 1.96 -4.66 -8.92
N LYS A 313 2.32 -5.92 -9.21
CA LYS A 313 1.82 -6.66 -10.38
C LYS A 313 0.36 -7.07 -10.21
N ASN A 314 -0.06 -7.39 -9.00
CA ASN A 314 -1.43 -7.81 -8.68
C ASN A 314 -2.38 -6.63 -8.46
N CYS A 315 -1.85 -5.44 -8.18
CA CYS A 315 -2.56 -4.18 -7.96
C CYS A 315 -2.00 -3.08 -8.88
N GLN A 316 -1.99 -3.34 -10.19
CA GLN A 316 -1.54 -2.35 -11.19
C GLN A 316 -2.42 -1.10 -11.15
N HIS A 317 -1.77 0.05 -11.34
CA HIS A 317 -2.37 1.39 -11.29
C HIS A 317 -2.00 2.21 -12.55
N ILE A 318 -2.01 1.54 -13.71
CA ILE A 318 -1.71 2.13 -15.03
C ILE A 318 -2.86 1.96 -16.04
N TYR A 319 -4.02 1.55 -15.56
CA TYR A 319 -5.18 1.14 -16.35
C TYR A 319 -6.44 1.92 -15.94
N ASP A 320 -6.25 3.20 -15.63
CA ASP A 320 -7.20 4.11 -14.98
C ASP A 320 -8.52 4.27 -15.76
N VAL A 321 -8.49 4.20 -17.10
CA VAL A 321 -9.69 4.38 -17.93
C VAL A 321 -10.46 3.08 -18.17
N MET A 322 -9.96 1.95 -17.67
CA MET A 322 -10.57 0.63 -17.88
C MET A 322 -11.68 0.33 -16.87
N GLY A 323 -11.65 0.99 -15.71
CA GLY A 323 -12.67 0.88 -14.67
C GLY A 323 -12.72 -0.48 -13.96
N CYS A 324 -13.73 -0.63 -13.10
CA CYS A 324 -13.81 -1.74 -12.16
C CYS A 324 -13.86 -3.12 -12.80
N ARG A 325 -14.76 -3.29 -13.77
CA ARG A 325 -15.07 -4.62 -14.34
C ARG A 325 -13.93 -5.18 -15.19
N TRP A 326 -13.04 -4.32 -15.69
CA TRP A 326 -11.86 -4.75 -16.43
C TRP A 326 -10.67 -4.99 -15.52
N ASN A 327 -10.38 -4.07 -14.60
CA ASN A 327 -9.24 -4.19 -13.68
C ASN A 327 -9.45 -5.25 -12.58
N MET A 328 -10.68 -5.38 -12.09
CA MET A 328 -11.05 -6.27 -10.99
C MET A 328 -12.28 -7.14 -11.32
N PRO A 329 -12.21 -8.05 -12.32
CA PRO A 329 -13.32 -8.92 -12.68
C PRO A 329 -13.82 -9.72 -11.47
N ALA A 330 -15.10 -9.58 -11.14
CA ALA A 330 -15.75 -10.17 -9.98
C ALA A 330 -17.27 -10.13 -10.12
N ASN A 331 -17.98 -10.58 -9.08
CA ASN A 331 -19.41 -10.36 -8.94
C ASN A 331 -19.70 -8.89 -8.55
N TYR A 332 -20.65 -8.27 -9.24
CA TYR A 332 -21.14 -6.90 -8.97
C TYR A 332 -22.68 -6.86 -8.86
N ASP A 333 -23.33 -8.01 -8.78
CA ASP A 333 -24.78 -8.13 -8.81
C ASP A 333 -25.41 -7.48 -7.58
N ALA A 334 -26.38 -6.59 -7.82
CA ALA A 334 -27.18 -6.02 -6.74
C ALA A 334 -27.96 -7.14 -6.01
N GLY A 335 -28.10 -6.99 -4.70
CA GLY A 335 -28.71 -7.99 -3.81
C GLY A 335 -27.75 -9.09 -3.35
N THR A 336 -26.54 -9.18 -3.91
CA THR A 336 -25.52 -10.11 -3.44
C THR A 336 -24.66 -9.46 -2.37
N PHE A 337 -24.56 -10.09 -1.20
CA PHE A 337 -23.62 -9.70 -0.15
C PHE A 337 -22.89 -10.95 0.31
N GLU A 338 -21.60 -11.07 0.01
CA GLU A 338 -20.86 -12.29 0.32
C GLU A 338 -19.37 -12.08 0.52
N SER A 339 -18.78 -13.01 1.30
CA SER A 339 -17.35 -13.11 1.52
C SER A 339 -16.89 -14.50 1.12
N CYS A 340 -15.94 -14.59 0.20
CA CYS A 340 -15.43 -15.85 -0.33
C CYS A 340 -13.92 -15.94 -0.18
N ASP A 341 -13.39 -17.16 -0.26
CA ASP A 341 -12.03 -17.39 -0.72
C ASP A 341 -12.03 -17.41 -2.27
N ALA A 342 -10.91 -17.08 -2.91
CA ALA A 342 -10.77 -17.19 -4.36
C ALA A 342 -9.33 -17.48 -4.79
N ASP A 343 -9.19 -18.02 -6.01
CA ASP A 343 -7.91 -18.07 -6.70
C ASP A 343 -7.43 -16.65 -7.04
N ASN A 344 -6.11 -16.45 -7.20
CA ASN A 344 -5.60 -15.20 -7.73
C ASN A 344 -6.10 -14.99 -9.17
N SER A 345 -6.45 -13.75 -9.50
CA SER A 345 -6.67 -13.32 -10.87
C SER A 345 -5.39 -13.34 -11.70
N LEU A 346 -5.57 -13.40 -13.02
CA LEU A 346 -4.50 -13.07 -13.94
C LEU A 346 -4.11 -11.59 -13.74
N PRO A 347 -2.81 -11.26 -13.75
CA PRO A 347 -2.35 -9.88 -13.59
C PRO A 347 -2.94 -8.93 -14.64
N MET A 348 -3.36 -7.73 -14.23
CA MET A 348 -3.97 -6.75 -15.14
C MET A 348 -3.08 -6.48 -16.36
N GLY A 349 -3.68 -6.57 -17.55
CA GLY A 349 -3.01 -6.30 -18.83
C GLY A 349 -2.07 -7.40 -19.32
N ILE A 350 -1.92 -8.53 -18.62
CA ILE A 350 -1.03 -9.63 -19.04
C ILE A 350 -1.83 -10.75 -19.71
N TYR A 351 -1.68 -10.90 -21.03
CA TYR A 351 -2.35 -11.91 -21.84
C TYR A 351 -1.33 -12.90 -22.39
N GLY A 352 -1.18 -14.03 -21.70
CA GLY A 352 -0.15 -15.03 -22.02
C GLY A 352 1.25 -14.47 -21.73
N THR A 353 2.08 -14.32 -22.77
CA THR A 353 3.42 -13.73 -22.68
C THR A 353 3.45 -12.24 -23.09
N SER A 354 2.29 -11.65 -23.39
CA SER A 354 2.19 -10.27 -23.87
C SER A 354 1.60 -9.36 -22.81
N THR A 355 2.14 -8.15 -22.73
CA THR A 355 1.55 -7.06 -21.93
C THR A 355 0.84 -6.10 -22.86
N TRP A 356 -0.43 -5.84 -22.58
CA TRP A 356 -1.21 -4.79 -23.23
C TRP A 356 -1.15 -3.52 -22.38
N TYR A 357 -1.08 -2.37 -23.04
CA TYR A 357 -1.06 -1.06 -22.39
C TYR A 357 -2.28 -0.24 -22.80
N GLN A 358 -2.81 0.53 -21.85
CA GLN A 358 -3.96 1.40 -22.06
C GLN A 358 -3.82 2.28 -23.31
N GLY A 359 -4.91 2.41 -24.07
CA GLY A 359 -4.95 3.19 -25.32
C GLY A 359 -4.54 2.43 -26.58
N VAL A 360 -3.97 1.23 -26.47
CA VAL A 360 -3.62 0.38 -27.62
C VAL A 360 -4.85 -0.37 -28.14
N LYS A 361 -5.04 -0.40 -29.47
CA LYS A 361 -6.15 -1.11 -30.13
C LYS A 361 -5.71 -2.43 -30.80
N PRO A 362 -6.54 -3.49 -30.76
CA PRO A 362 -7.81 -3.56 -30.05
C PRO A 362 -7.60 -3.66 -28.53
N THR A 363 -8.50 -3.03 -27.76
CA THR A 363 -8.56 -3.23 -26.32
C THR A 363 -9.02 -4.67 -26.05
N PRO A 364 -8.25 -5.49 -25.32
CA PRO A 364 -8.64 -6.86 -25.01
C PRO A 364 -9.82 -6.87 -24.03
N ALA A 365 -10.58 -7.96 -24.06
CA ALA A 365 -11.60 -8.22 -23.04
C ALA A 365 -10.95 -8.38 -21.66
N ALA A 366 -11.70 -8.05 -20.62
CA ALA A 366 -11.29 -8.27 -19.23
C ALA A 366 -10.87 -9.73 -18.99
N HIS A 367 -9.98 -9.95 -18.03
CA HIS A 367 -9.65 -11.31 -17.61
C HIS A 367 -10.87 -12.05 -17.06
N PRO A 368 -10.92 -13.39 -17.16
CA PRO A 368 -11.97 -14.17 -16.55
C PRO A 368 -12.05 -13.93 -15.03
N ILE A 369 -13.27 -13.96 -14.50
CA ILE A 369 -13.49 -13.90 -13.05
C ILE A 369 -12.82 -15.13 -12.42
N PRO A 370 -11.95 -14.96 -11.41
CA PRO A 370 -11.32 -16.08 -10.71
C PRO A 370 -12.36 -16.96 -10.03
N LYS A 371 -12.03 -18.24 -9.84
CA LYS A 371 -12.94 -19.16 -9.16
C LYS A 371 -13.04 -18.80 -7.67
N SER A 372 -14.27 -18.54 -7.22
CA SER A 372 -14.60 -18.35 -5.80
C SER A 372 -14.96 -19.68 -5.13
N SER A 373 -14.73 -19.75 -3.81
CA SER A 373 -15.01 -20.89 -2.95
C SER A 373 -15.30 -20.45 -1.52
N ASN A 374 -15.82 -21.35 -0.68
CA ASN A 374 -16.13 -21.08 0.73
C ASN A 374 -16.97 -19.80 0.98
N CYS A 375 -17.84 -19.47 0.04
CA CYS A 375 -18.62 -18.23 0.09
C CYS A 375 -19.62 -18.25 1.26
N ARG A 376 -19.59 -17.18 2.04
CA ARG A 376 -20.53 -16.88 3.12
C ARG A 376 -21.39 -15.70 2.74
N THR A 377 -22.68 -15.95 2.58
CA THR A 377 -23.67 -14.89 2.31
C THR A 377 -23.97 -14.09 3.58
N LEU A 378 -24.21 -12.80 3.39
CA LEU A 378 -24.65 -11.84 4.40
C LEU A 378 -26.06 -11.34 4.02
N PRO A 379 -26.93 -11.00 4.99
CA PRO A 379 -28.27 -10.50 4.66
C PRO A 379 -28.21 -9.10 4.01
N SER A 380 -27.35 -8.24 4.55
CA SER A 380 -27.06 -6.88 4.07
C SER A 380 -25.85 -6.33 4.84
N ILE A 381 -25.29 -5.21 4.36
CA ILE A 381 -24.24 -4.48 5.08
C ILE A 381 -24.87 -3.30 5.82
N THR A 382 -24.67 -3.27 7.14
CA THR A 382 -25.16 -2.20 8.02
C THR A 382 -24.02 -1.54 8.79
N SER A 383 -24.16 -0.23 9.00
CA SER A 383 -23.28 0.58 9.83
C SER A 383 -23.27 0.06 11.27
N THR A 384 -22.21 -0.66 11.64
CA THR A 384 -22.03 -1.26 12.97
C THR A 384 -20.63 -0.96 13.50
N PRO A 385 -20.36 -1.04 14.81
CA PRO A 385 -19.00 -0.89 15.32
C PRO A 385 -18.05 -1.95 14.75
N ALA A 386 -16.81 -1.55 14.43
CA ALA A 386 -15.77 -2.48 14.01
C ALA A 386 -15.51 -3.50 15.12
N LYS A 387 -15.32 -4.77 14.74
CA LYS A 387 -14.95 -5.83 15.68
C LYS A 387 -13.58 -5.50 16.26
N ARG A 388 -13.53 -5.02 17.50
CA ARG A 388 -12.26 -4.87 18.22
C ARG A 388 -11.79 -6.26 18.61
N ASP A 389 -10.52 -6.53 18.38
CA ASP A 389 -9.83 -7.71 18.89
C ASP A 389 -9.85 -7.61 20.43
N HIS A 390 -10.86 -8.19 21.08
CA HIS A 390 -11.06 -8.10 22.53
C HIS A 390 -9.99 -8.91 23.26
N LYS A 391 -8.76 -8.38 23.35
CA LYS A 391 -7.76 -8.80 24.33
C LYS A 391 -7.34 -7.60 25.18
N ARG A 392 -8.06 -7.40 26.28
CA ARG A 392 -7.59 -6.92 27.60
C ARG A 392 -8.81 -6.66 28.52
N ARG A 393 -9.24 -7.68 29.23
CA ARG A 393 -9.59 -7.54 30.65
C ARG A 393 -8.60 -8.41 31.40
N GLN A 394 -7.56 -7.79 31.95
CA GLN A 394 -6.85 -8.36 33.08
C GLN A 394 -7.91 -8.53 34.18
N PHE A 395 -8.29 -9.77 34.46
CA PHE A 395 -8.77 -10.10 35.79
C PHE A 395 -7.54 -10.10 36.69
N SER A 396 -7.18 -8.93 37.21
CA SER A 396 -6.54 -8.87 38.52
C SER A 396 -7.68 -8.74 39.51
N HIS A 397 -8.06 -9.84 40.15
CA HIS A 397 -8.56 -9.94 41.52
C HIS A 397 -8.57 -11.43 41.88
N ASP A 398 -7.99 -11.70 43.05
CA ASP A 398 -8.06 -12.90 43.90
C ASP A 398 -6.76 -13.72 44.07
N MET A 399 -6.26 -13.58 45.31
CA MET A 399 -5.20 -14.25 46.07
C MET A 399 -3.76 -13.76 45.94
#